data_AF-A0A7S2BQQ5-F1
#
_entry.id   AF-A0A7S2BQQ5-F1
#
_cell.length_a   1.000
_cell.length_b   1.000
_cell.length_c   1.000
_cell.angle_alpha   90.00
_cell.angle_beta   90.00
_cell.angle_gamma   90.00
#
_symmetry.space_group_name_H-M   'P 1'
#
loop_
_entity.id
_entity.type
_entity.pdbx_description
1 polymer ?
#
loop_
_entity_poly.entity_id
_entity_poly.type
_entity_poly.pdbx_seq_one_letter_code
_entity_poly.pdbx_strand_id
1 'polypeptide(L)'
;TLAGREGTNEVLMGPYELSAEPAHGYPRYSKRAAGGATHWLYRHSGGGMWMVTNDESKIAKNVGHIKSARAAALPTEAGLAWQYSAYAGAAWQDDPKMTCTEG
;
A
#
# COMPACT_ATOMS: atom_id res chain seq x y z
N THR A 1 -6.20 -1.03 8.46
CA THR A 1 -6.50 0.33 7.98
C THR A 1 -5.23 1.10 7.72
N LEU A 2 -5.07 1.67 6.52
CA LEU A 2 -3.98 2.61 6.19
C LEU A 2 -4.48 4.04 6.37
N ALA A 3 -3.75 4.90 7.07
CA ALA A 3 -4.22 6.24 7.43
C ALA A 3 -3.11 7.29 7.40
N GLY A 4 -3.50 8.56 7.59
CA GLY A 4 -2.58 9.68 7.85
C GLY A 4 -2.16 10.51 6.64
N ARG A 5 -2.51 10.07 5.42
CA ARG A 5 -2.16 10.79 4.19
C ARG A 5 -3.30 11.64 3.64
N GLU A 6 -2.98 12.89 3.33
CA GLU A 6 -3.87 13.85 2.64
C GLU A 6 -3.37 14.15 1.21
N GLY A 7 -4.25 14.72 0.37
CA GLY A 7 -3.92 15.15 -1.00
C GLY A 7 -3.94 14.03 -2.04
N THR A 8 -3.02 14.04 -3.00
CA THR A 8 -3.04 13.15 -4.20
C THR A 8 -3.17 11.65 -3.88
N ASN A 9 -2.67 11.19 -2.73
CA ASN A 9 -2.71 9.78 -2.31
C ASN A 9 -3.75 9.52 -1.21
N GLU A 10 -4.55 10.50 -0.81
CA GLU A 10 -5.58 10.36 0.24
C GLU A 10 -6.62 9.29 -0.10
N VAL A 11 -6.99 9.18 -1.38
CA VAL A 11 -7.94 8.16 -1.85
C VAL A 11 -7.46 6.73 -1.57
N LEU A 12 -6.15 6.52 -1.37
CA LEU A 12 -5.56 5.23 -1.03
C LEU A 12 -5.70 4.90 0.46
N MET A 13 -6.09 5.84 1.32
CA MET A 13 -6.32 5.62 2.75
C MET A 13 -7.62 4.87 3.01
N GLY A 14 -7.72 4.22 4.17
CA GLY A 14 -8.92 3.52 4.63
C GLY A 14 -8.67 2.04 4.97
N PRO A 15 -9.74 1.31 5.31
CA PRO A 15 -9.66 -0.11 5.60
C PRO A 15 -9.35 -0.90 4.32
N TYR A 16 -8.49 -1.91 4.45
CA TYR A 16 -8.21 -2.89 3.42
C TYR A 16 -8.56 -4.26 3.98
N GLU A 17 -9.25 -5.07 3.18
CA GLU A 17 -9.71 -6.40 3.56
C GLU A 17 -8.88 -7.45 2.81
N LEU A 18 -8.69 -8.62 3.41
CA LEU A 18 -7.96 -9.71 2.78
C LEU A 18 -8.63 -10.12 1.47
N SER A 19 -7.87 -10.12 0.38
CA SER A 19 -8.33 -10.57 -0.93
C SER A 19 -8.26 -12.10 -1.02
N ALA A 20 -9.14 -12.69 -1.85
CA ALA A 20 -9.14 -14.13 -2.09
C ALA A 20 -7.87 -14.64 -2.79
N GLU A 21 -7.34 -13.85 -3.73
CA GLU A 21 -6.11 -14.21 -4.44
C GLU A 21 -4.89 -13.51 -3.82
N PRO A 22 -3.79 -14.23 -3.60
CA PRO A 22 -2.54 -13.66 -3.10
C PRO A 22 -1.81 -12.85 -4.17
N ALA A 23 -0.84 -12.04 -3.73
CA ALA A 23 0.13 -11.37 -4.60
C ALA A 23 1.53 -11.93 -4.30
N HIS A 24 2.21 -12.43 -5.33
CA HIS A 24 3.57 -12.96 -5.21
C HIS A 24 3.71 -14.07 -4.14
N GLY A 25 2.66 -14.86 -3.91
CA GLY A 25 2.63 -15.90 -2.88
C GLY A 25 2.40 -15.39 -1.45
N TYR A 26 2.16 -14.09 -1.27
CA TYR A 26 1.86 -13.46 0.02
C TYR A 26 0.42 -12.92 0.07
N PRO A 27 -0.13 -12.68 1.28
CA PRO A 27 -1.42 -12.03 1.43
C PRO A 27 -1.50 -10.73 0.61
N ARG A 28 -2.62 -10.60 -0.11
CA ARG A 28 -3.03 -9.37 -0.79
C ARG A 28 -4.27 -8.85 -0.09
N TYR A 29 -4.36 -7.54 0.04
CA TYR A 29 -5.53 -6.89 0.58
C TYR A 29 -6.10 -5.91 -0.45
N SER A 30 -7.40 -5.68 -0.41
CA SER A 30 -8.10 -4.80 -1.33
C SER A 30 -9.13 -3.95 -0.62
N LYS A 31 -9.43 -2.79 -1.19
CA LYS A 31 -10.59 -1.98 -0.80
C LYS A 31 -11.27 -1.39 -2.02
N ARG A 32 -12.56 -1.08 -1.90
CA ARG A 32 -13.30 -0.32 -2.92
C ARG A 32 -13.28 1.15 -2.53
N ALA A 33 -12.80 2.00 -3.43
CA ALA A 33 -12.90 3.44 -3.29
C ALA A 33 -14.34 3.91 -3.58
N ALA A 34 -14.70 5.10 -3.11
CA ALA A 34 -16.03 5.70 -3.32
C ALA A 34 -16.40 5.83 -4.82
N GLY A 35 -15.41 5.95 -5.71
CA GLY A 35 -15.59 5.97 -7.16
C GLY A 35 -15.66 4.59 -7.84
N GLY A 36 -15.76 3.49 -7.07
CA GLY A 36 -15.84 2.13 -7.60
C GLY A 36 -14.51 1.51 -8.05
N ALA A 37 -13.41 2.27 -8.04
CA ALA A 37 -12.07 1.73 -8.26
C ALA A 37 -11.66 0.80 -7.11
N THR A 38 -11.01 -0.32 -7.42
CA THR A 38 -10.35 -1.14 -6.41
C THR A 38 -8.96 -0.58 -6.15
N HIS A 39 -8.53 -0.55 -4.89
CA HIS A 39 -7.14 -0.33 -4.53
C HIS A 39 -6.60 -1.59 -3.88
N TRP A 40 -5.30 -1.80 -4.00
CA TRP A 40 -4.62 -3.01 -3.57
C TRP A 40 -3.45 -2.66 -2.66
N LEU A 41 -3.28 -3.47 -1.62
CA LEU A 41 -2.14 -3.49 -0.71
C LEU A 41 -1.50 -4.87 -0.82
N TYR A 42 -0.23 -4.92 -1.19
CA TYR A 42 0.47 -6.17 -1.49
C TYR A 42 1.95 -6.10 -1.11
N ARG A 43 2.60 -7.26 -1.01
CA ARG A 43 4.02 -7.35 -0.66
C ARG A 43 4.88 -7.44 -1.93
N HIS A 44 5.82 -6.51 -2.08
CA HIS A 44 6.80 -6.52 -3.16
C HIS A 44 7.59 -7.83 -3.15
N SER A 45 7.66 -8.51 -4.30
CA SER A 45 8.30 -9.83 -4.44
C SER A 45 9.81 -9.85 -4.13
N GLY A 46 10.59 -8.91 -4.69
CA GLY A 46 12.05 -8.86 -4.50
C GLY A 46 12.55 -8.23 -3.20
N GLY A 47 11.80 -7.29 -2.61
CA GLY A 47 12.25 -6.56 -1.42
C GLY A 47 11.48 -6.89 -0.14
N GLY A 48 10.24 -7.36 -0.22
CA GLY A 48 9.41 -7.62 0.95
C GLY A 48 8.79 -6.38 1.62
N MET A 49 8.90 -5.20 1.01
CA MET A 49 8.15 -3.99 1.39
C MET A 49 6.69 -4.16 1.01
N TRP A 50 5.79 -3.57 1.80
CA TRP A 50 4.39 -3.44 1.44
C TRP A 50 4.21 -2.28 0.49
N MET A 51 3.26 -2.40 -0.44
CA MET A 51 3.02 -1.50 -1.56
C MET A 51 1.53 -1.26 -1.72
N VAL A 52 1.14 -0.04 -2.07
CA VAL A 52 -0.26 0.31 -2.34
C VAL A 52 -0.39 0.85 -3.75
N THR A 53 -1.38 0.35 -4.50
CA THR A 53 -1.67 0.77 -5.86
C THR A 53 -3.18 0.89 -6.09
N ASN A 54 -3.56 1.73 -7.05
CA ASN A 54 -4.92 1.81 -7.61
C ASN A 54 -5.00 1.23 -9.03
N ASP A 55 -4.02 0.44 -9.43
CA ASP A 55 -3.98 -0.30 -10.69
C ASP A 55 -3.39 -1.70 -10.43
N GLU A 56 -4.21 -2.74 -10.65
CA GLU A 56 -3.87 -4.13 -10.41
C GLU A 56 -2.68 -4.60 -11.26
N SER A 57 -2.56 -4.08 -12.47
CA SER A 57 -1.47 -4.45 -13.39
C SER A 57 -0.09 -4.05 -12.84
N LYS A 58 -0.05 -3.09 -11.91
CA LYS A 58 1.18 -2.68 -11.23
C LYS A 58 1.67 -3.67 -10.19
N ILE A 59 0.82 -4.58 -9.71
CA ILE A 59 1.23 -5.66 -8.79
C ILE A 59 2.30 -6.51 -9.47
N ALA A 60 2.03 -7.00 -10.68
CA ALA A 60 3.00 -7.80 -11.44
C ALA A 60 4.33 -7.07 -11.71
N LYS A 61 4.30 -5.72 -11.79
CA LYS A 61 5.46 -4.87 -12.02
C LYS A 61 6.18 -4.45 -10.72
N ASN A 62 5.64 -4.80 -9.56
CA ASN A 62 6.05 -4.27 -8.25
C ASN A 62 6.10 -2.73 -8.22
N VAL A 63 5.05 -2.06 -8.72
CA VAL A 63 4.93 -0.59 -8.70
C VAL A 63 3.74 -0.16 -7.83
N GLY A 64 3.88 0.98 -7.16
CA GLY A 64 2.86 1.53 -6.27
C GLY A 64 3.05 3.03 -6.07
N HIS A 65 2.11 3.62 -5.34
CA HIS A 65 2.11 5.04 -4.96
C HIS A 65 2.53 5.26 -3.52
N ILE A 66 2.39 4.23 -2.70
CA ILE A 66 2.77 4.20 -1.29
C ILE A 66 3.53 2.89 -1.07
N LYS A 67 4.54 2.92 -0.21
CA LYS A 67 5.25 1.73 0.23
C LYS A 67 5.65 1.81 1.70
N SER A 68 5.90 0.67 2.34
CA SER A 68 6.58 0.68 3.63
C SER A 68 8.05 1.07 3.46
N ALA A 69 8.63 1.71 4.47
CA ALA A 69 10.03 2.15 4.45
C ALA A 69 11.02 0.96 4.48
N ARG A 70 10.57 -0.20 4.98
CA ARG A 70 11.36 -1.43 5.08
C ARG A 70 10.51 -2.67 4.81
N ALA A 71 11.18 -3.81 4.64
CA ALA A 71 10.52 -5.10 4.61
C ALA A 71 9.85 -5.41 5.96
N ALA A 72 8.69 -6.07 5.89
CA ALA A 72 7.92 -6.50 7.06
C ALA A 72 7.13 -7.78 6.75
N ALA A 73 6.80 -8.53 7.80
CA ALA A 73 5.99 -9.74 7.66
C ALA A 73 4.50 -9.40 7.47
N LEU A 74 4.03 -8.34 8.13
CA LEU A 74 2.67 -7.81 8.04
C LEU A 74 2.72 -6.30 7.72
N PRO A 75 1.71 -5.76 7.03
CA PRO A 75 1.65 -4.31 6.79
C PRO A 75 1.36 -3.54 8.08
N THR A 76 0.82 -4.21 9.11
CA THR A 76 0.41 -3.64 10.39
C THR A 76 1.48 -3.78 11.48
N GLU A 77 2.69 -4.20 11.11
CA GLU A 77 3.80 -4.37 12.06
C GLU A 77 4.08 -3.06 12.81
N ALA A 78 4.18 -3.13 14.15
CA ALA A 78 4.35 -1.96 14.98
C ALA A 78 5.62 -1.17 14.61
N GLY A 79 5.48 0.15 14.48
CA GLY A 79 6.59 1.03 14.09
C GLY A 79 6.97 0.95 12.61
N LEU A 80 6.19 0.28 11.75
CA LEU A 80 6.43 0.29 10.32
C LEU A 80 6.10 1.67 9.73
N ALA A 81 7.15 2.41 9.37
CA ALA A 81 7.02 3.68 8.67
C ALA A 81 6.59 3.48 7.21
N TRP A 82 5.93 4.49 6.66
CA TRP A 82 5.42 4.50 5.30
C TRP A 82 5.95 5.69 4.51
N GLN A 83 6.12 5.47 3.21
CA GLN A 83 6.60 6.43 2.24
C GLN A 83 5.59 6.55 1.11
N TYR A 84 5.57 7.70 0.45
CA TYR A 84 4.71 7.94 -0.70
C TYR A 84 5.51 8.53 -1.86
N SER A 85 4.96 8.38 -3.06
CA SER A 85 5.44 9.04 -4.26
C SER A 85 4.32 9.96 -4.77
N ALA A 86 4.66 11.23 -5.05
CA ALA A 86 3.68 12.25 -5.44
C ALA A 86 3.06 11.98 -6.83
N TYR A 87 3.81 11.35 -7.73
CA TYR A 87 3.40 10.91 -9.06
C TYR A 87 4.30 9.77 -9.54
N ALA A 88 3.90 9.05 -10.59
CA ALA A 88 4.68 7.93 -11.10
C ALA A 88 6.11 8.37 -11.48
N GLY A 89 7.12 7.75 -10.87
CA GLY A 89 8.54 8.09 -11.09
C GLY A 89 9.10 9.16 -10.15
N ALA A 90 8.30 9.79 -9.30
CA ALA A 90 8.81 10.70 -8.28
C ALA A 90 9.57 9.94 -7.18
N ALA A 91 10.56 10.61 -6.58
CA ALA A 91 11.28 10.09 -5.43
C ALA A 91 10.32 9.76 -4.28
N TRP A 92 10.62 8.69 -3.55
CA TRP A 92 9.91 8.30 -2.34
C TRP A 92 10.20 9.30 -1.22
N GLN A 93 9.15 9.72 -0.54
CA GLN A 93 9.21 10.66 0.57
C GLN A 93 8.64 10.00 1.81
N ASP A 94 9.35 10.14 2.93
CA ASP A 94 8.84 9.71 4.23
C ASP A 94 7.60 10.52 4.62
N ASP A 95 6.60 9.83 5.18
CA ASP A 95 5.44 10.47 5.74
C ASP A 95 5.22 9.96 7.17
N PRO A 96 5.70 10.69 8.19
CA PRO A 96 5.62 10.25 9.58
C PRO A 96 4.18 10.22 10.11
N LYS A 97 3.22 10.83 9.40
CA LYS A 97 1.80 10.76 9.76
C LYS A 97 1.17 9.44 9.34
N MET A 98 1.77 8.75 8.37
CA MET A 98 1.20 7.54 7.81
C MET A 98 1.42 6.33 8.71
N THR A 99 0.33 5.58 8.93
CA THR A 99 0.34 4.35 9.72
C THR A 99 -0.53 3.29 9.06
N CYS A 100 -0.25 2.03 9.38
CA CYS A 100 -1.14 0.93 9.06
C CYS A 100 -1.38 0.12 10.33
N THR A 101 -2.64 0.01 10.73
CA THR A 101 -3.06 -0.76 11.90
C THR A 101 -3.99 -1.87 11.49
N GLU A 102 -4.16 -2.88 12.34
CA GLU A 102 -5.28 -3.81 12.18
C GLU A 102 -6.59 -3.00 12.26
N GLY A 103 -7.54 -3.38 11.40
CA GLY A 103 -8.85 -2.74 11.27
C GLY A 103 -9.93 -3.67 11.77
#